data_AF-A0A1F5T8S8-F1
#
_entry.id   AF-A0A1F5T8S8-F1
#
_cell.length_a   1.000
_cell.length_b   1.000
_cell.length_c   1.000
_cell.angle_alpha   90.00
_cell.angle_beta   90.00
_cell.angle_gamma   90.00
#
_symmetry.space_group_name_H-M   'P 1'
#
loop_
_entity.id
_entity.type
_entity.pdbx_description
1 polymer ?
#
loop_
_entity_poly.entity_id
_entity_poly.type
_entity_poly.pdbx_seq_one_letter_code
_entity_poly.pdbx_strand_id
1 'polypeptide(L)' 'MPSETADQLQKTDSEQMRETRILNMQRPFEASFQLFGNKAIFWQPKAPLALLIEDEYIVKILKSVFYTLWEQSK' A
#
# COMPACT_ATOMS: atom_id res chain seq x y z
N MET A 1 9.65 -12.54 -9.05
CA MET A 1 10.00 -11.27 -8.37
C MET A 1 8.71 -10.55 -7.97
N PRO A 2 8.69 -9.65 -6.97
CA PRO A 2 7.49 -8.87 -6.61
C PRO A 2 6.80 -8.17 -7.79
N SER A 3 7.57 -7.85 -8.84
CA SER A 3 7.08 -7.28 -10.10
C SER A 3 6.18 -8.22 -10.89
N GLU A 4 6.52 -9.50 -11.08
CA GLU A 4 5.73 -10.42 -11.91
C GLU A 4 4.34 -10.69 -11.32
N THR A 5 4.24 -10.75 -9.99
CA THR A 5 2.95 -10.87 -9.29
C THR A 5 2.14 -9.58 -9.40
N ALA A 6 2.78 -8.41 -9.26
CA ALA A 6 2.11 -7.12 -9.44
C ALA A 6 1.59 -6.94 -10.88
N ASP A 7 2.38 -7.33 -11.88
CA ASP A 7 2.00 -7.27 -13.30
C ASP A 7 0.80 -8.17 -13.61
N GLN A 8 0.73 -9.35 -12.98
CA GLN A 8 -0.43 -10.24 -13.11
C GLN A 8 -1.67 -9.66 -12.43
N LEU A 9 -1.53 -9.05 -11.26
CA LEU A 9 -2.63 -8.41 -10.56
C LEU A 9 -3.24 -7.28 -11.41
N GLN A 10 -2.38 -6.46 -12.01
CA GLN A 10 -2.80 -5.32 -12.84
C GLN A 10 -3.64 -5.74 -14.05
N LYS A 11 -3.39 -6.92 -14.63
CA LYS A 11 -4.17 -7.45 -15.77
C LYS A 11 -5.64 -7.71 -15.45
N THR A 12 -5.96 -7.95 -14.18
CA THR A 12 -7.33 -8.31 -13.72
C THR A 12 -8.03 -7.14 -13.01
N ASP A 13 -7.42 -5.96 -13.01
CA ASP A 13 -7.92 -4.79 -12.28
C ASP A 13 -9.30 -4.32 -12.76
N SER A 14 -9.53 -4.32 -14.08
CA SER A 14 -10.80 -3.92 -14.68
C SER A 14 -11.95 -4.84 -14.27
N GLU A 15 -11.70 -6.15 -14.23
CA GLU A 15 -12.67 -7.16 -13.83
C GLU A 15 -12.98 -7.10 -12.32
N GLN A 16 -11.96 -6.77 -11.51
CA GLN A 16 -12.05 -6.74 -10.05
C GLN A 16 -12.39 -5.35 -9.50
N MET A 17 -12.67 -4.37 -10.36
CA MET A 17 -12.99 -2.98 -9.99
C MET A 17 -11.96 -2.36 -9.04
N ARG A 18 -10.67 -2.58 -9.31
CA ARG A 18 -9.56 -2.04 -8.53
C ARG A 18 -8.53 -1.37 -9.44
N GLU A 19 -7.55 -0.71 -8.84
CA GLU A 19 -6.41 -0.15 -9.55
C GLU A 19 -5.13 -0.58 -8.83
N THR A 20 -4.15 -1.05 -9.59
CA THR A 20 -2.80 -1.41 -9.14
C THR A 20 -1.80 -0.52 -9.84
N ARG A 21 -0.94 0.16 -9.08
CA ARG A 21 0.20 0.93 -9.61
C ARG A 21 1.51 0.40 -9.06
N ILE A 22 2.53 0.38 -9.92
CA ILE A 22 3.88 -0.08 -9.58
C ILE A 22 4.75 1.14 -9.35
N LEU A 23 5.23 1.29 -8.11
CA LEU A 23 6.04 2.41 -7.68
C LEU A 23 7.53 2.12 -7.91
N ASN A 24 8.13 2.79 -8.89
CA ASN A 24 9.56 2.67 -9.21
C ASN A 24 10.35 3.79 -8.52
N MET A 25 10.85 3.52 -7.32
CA MET A 25 11.64 4.48 -6.53
C MET A 25 13.09 4.02 -6.35
N GLN A 26 14.04 4.97 -6.34
CA GLN A 26 15.46 4.69 -6.06
C GLN A 26 15.70 4.11 -4.66
N ARG A 27 14.89 4.54 -3.68
CA ARG A 27 14.89 3.97 -2.34
C ARG A 27 13.50 3.45 -2.02
N PRO A 28 13.32 2.13 -1.81
CA PRO A 28 12.00 1.57 -1.55
C PRO A 28 11.47 2.04 -0.20
N PHE A 29 10.15 2.18 -0.12
CA PHE A 29 9.47 2.35 1.16
C PHE A 29 9.49 1.02 1.90
N GLU A 30 10.19 0.96 3.03
CA GLU A 30 10.51 -0.30 3.72
C GLU A 30 9.32 -0.91 4.48
N ALA A 31 8.31 -0.11 4.81
CA ALA A 31 7.13 -0.57 5.53
C ALA A 31 6.01 -0.98 4.56
N SER A 32 5.22 -1.97 4.96
CA SER A 32 3.95 -2.31 4.29
C SER A 32 2.80 -1.90 5.20
N PHE A 33 1.87 -1.11 4.67
CA PHE A 33 0.65 -0.77 5.39
C PHE A 33 -0.59 -0.90 4.51
N GLN A 34 -1.73 -1.16 5.16
CA GLN A 34 -3.04 -1.17 4.54
C GLN A 34 -3.94 -0.16 5.24
N LEU A 35 -4.78 0.50 4.46
CA LEU A 35 -5.77 1.45 4.94
C LEU A 35 -7.16 0.91 4.64
N PHE A 36 -8.01 0.83 5.67
CA PHE A 36 -9.42 0.44 5.50
C PHE A 36 -10.31 1.30 6.39
N GLY A 37 -11.14 2.14 5.77
CA GLY A 37 -11.96 3.12 6.49
C GLY A 37 -11.12 4.08 7.33
N ASN A 38 -11.25 3.97 8.67
CA ASN A 38 -10.48 4.73 9.65
C ASN A 38 -9.50 3.84 10.45
N LYS A 39 -8.93 2.83 9.78
CA LYS A 39 -7.97 1.89 10.38
C LYS A 39 -6.72 1.79 9.52
N ALA A 40 -5.57 1.69 10.17
CA ALA A 40 -4.29 1.40 9.53
C ALA A 40 -3.73 0.09 10.08
N ILE A 41 -3.24 -0.78 9.19
CA ILE A 41 -2.58 -2.04 9.56
C ILE A 41 -1.16 -1.99 9.04
N PHE A 42 -0.16 -2.15 9.92
CA PHE A 42 1.23 -2.36 9.53
C PHE A 42 1.59 -3.84 9.65
N TRP A 43 2.12 -4.40 8.58
CA TRP A 43 2.63 -5.76 8.56
C TRP A 43 4.14 -5.73 8.85
N GLN A 44 4.59 -6.47 9.86
CA GLN A 44 6.02 -6.57 10.14
C GLN A 44 6.65 -7.60 9.19
N PRO A 45 7.60 -7.22 8.32
CA PRO A 45 8.17 -8.15 7.35
C PRO A 45 9.09 -9.20 7.99
N LYS A 46 9.62 -8.92 9.19
CA LYS A 46 10.59 -9.77 9.91
C LYS A 46 9.98 -10.57 11.06
N ALA A 47 8.68 -10.43 11.32
CA ALA A 47 7.98 -11.13 12.40
C ALA A 47 6.51 -11.35 12.02
N PRO A 48 5.86 -12.45 12.47
CA PRO A 48 4.45 -12.70 12.22
C PRO A 48 3.57 -11.82 13.11
N LEU A 49 3.66 -10.50 12.94
CA LEU A 49 2.98 -9.48 13.72
C LEU A 49 2.32 -8.46 12.79
N ALA A 50 1.08 -8.11 13.13
CA ALA A 50 0.37 -6.99 12.55
C ALA A 50 0.04 -5.97 13.64
N LEU A 51 0.30 -4.69 13.39
CA LEU A 51 -0.12 -3.60 14.26
C LEU A 51 -1.36 -2.94 13.65
N LEU A 52 -2.50 -3.05 14.34
CA LEU A 52 -3.72 -2.33 14.01
C LEU A 52 -3.77 -1.02 14.80
N ILE A 53 -4.00 0.08 14.10
CA ILE A 53 -4.16 1.43 14.67
C ILE A 53 -5.52 1.97 14.26
N GLU A 54 -6.33 2.33 15.26
CA GLU A 54 -7.62 3.01 15.09
C GLU A 54 -7.51 4.44 15.62
N ASP A 55 -6.85 5.30 14.85
CA ASP A 55 -6.66 6.70 15.16
C ASP A 55 -6.85 7.54 13.89
N GLU A 56 -7.72 8.55 13.97
CA GLU A 56 -8.09 9.38 12.82
C GLU A 56 -6.90 10.18 12.26
N TYR A 57 -6.03 10.70 13.13
CA TYR A 57 -4.91 11.52 12.70
C TYR A 57 -3.81 10.68 12.06
N ILE A 58 -3.49 9.52 12.65
CA ILE A 58 -2.52 8.58 12.07
C ILE A 58 -3.01 8.09 10.71
N VAL A 59 -4.29 7.74 10.59
CA VAL A 59 -4.88 7.32 9.32
C VAL A 59 -4.82 8.45 8.28
N LYS A 60 -5.08 9.71 8.67
CA LYS A 60 -4.94 10.86 7.76
C LYS A 60 -3.51 11.05 7.27
N ILE A 61 -2.52 10.92 8.17
CA ILE A 61 -1.10 11.00 7.81
C ILE A 61 -0.74 9.91 6.79
N LEU A 62 -1.14 8.66 7.05
CA LEU A 62 -0.84 7.55 6.16
C LEU A 62 -1.59 7.63 4.83
N LYS A 63 -2.82 8.17 4.81
CA LYS A 63 -3.52 8.51 3.57
C LYS A 63 -2.76 9.53 2.75
N SER A 64 -2.22 10.58 3.38
CA SER A 64 -1.40 11.58 2.69
C SER A 64 -0.13 10.98 2.10
N VAL A 65 0.56 10.10 2.84
CA VAL A 65 1.71 9.35 2.34
C VAL A 65 1.29 8.46 1.15
N PHE A 66 0.21 7.68 1.28
CA PHE A 66 -0.29 6.82 0.22
C PHE A 66 -0.56 7.60 -1.06
N TYR A 67 -1.33 8.69 -1.00
CA TYR A 67 -1.66 9.47 -2.21
C TYR A 67 -0.44 10.14 -2.82
N THR A 68 0.53 10.57 -2.01
CA THR A 68 1.80 11.13 -2.52
C THR A 68 2.56 10.08 -3.35
N LEU A 69 2.68 8.85 -2.84
CA LEU A 69 3.33 7.76 -3.58
C LEU A 69 2.49 7.30 -4.78
N TRP A 70 1.17 7.30 -4.64
CA TRP A 70 0.24 6.95 -5.71
C TRP A 70 0.36 7.87 -6.92
N GLU A 71 0.50 9.17 -6.69
CA GLU A 71 0.71 10.17 -7.74
C GLU A 71 2.09 10.06 -8.39
N GLN A 72 3.13 9.67 -7.63
CA GLN A 72 4.46 9.41 -8.17
C GLN A 72 4.53 8.13 -9.02
N SER A 73 3.59 7.21 -8.83
CA SER A 73 3.48 5.97 -9.60
C SER A 73 2.62 6.07 -10.88
N LYS A 74 2.19 7.28 -11.25
CA LYS A 74 1.62 7.55 -12.58
C LYS A 74 2.70 7.47 -13.65
#